data_AF-A0A380FHV9-F1
#
_entry.id   AF-A0A380FHV9-F1
#
_cell.length_a   1.000
_cell.length_b   1.000
_cell.length_c   1.000
_cell.angle_alpha   90.00
_cell.angle_beta   90.00
_cell.angle_gamma   90.00
#
_symmetry.space_group_name_H-M   'P 1'
#
loop_
_entity.id
_entity.type
_entity.pdbx_description
1 polymer ?
#
loop_
_entity_poly.entity_id
_entity_poly.type
_entity_poly.pdbx_seq_one_letter_code
_entity_poly.pdbx_strand_id
1 'polypeptide(L)'
;MSRWKRISLLIIFTLIFGIIAFFHESRLGKWIDNEVYEFIYSSESFISTSIFLGFTKVGEVWAMVTLSLLLVAYLMLKRLNIEALFFAIAMSLSSTLNPLLKKYIR
;
A
#
# COMPACT_ATOMS: atom_id res chain seq x y z
N MET A 1 1.65 23.02 5.32
CA MET A 1 0.35 22.44 4.91
C MET A 1 -0.65 22.66 6.04
N SER A 2 -1.82 23.26 5.79
CA SER A 2 -2.77 23.59 6.86
C SER A 2 -3.40 22.34 7.46
N ARG A 3 -3.76 22.39 8.76
CA ARG A 3 -4.41 21.28 9.49
C ARG A 3 -5.65 20.76 8.75
N TRP A 4 -6.45 21.69 8.20
CA TRP A 4 -7.63 21.39 7.40
C TRP A 4 -7.35 20.60 6.13
N LYS A 5 -6.27 20.92 5.40
CA LYS A 5 -5.89 20.16 4.20
C LYS A 5 -5.48 18.73 4.53
N ARG A 6 -4.81 18.50 5.67
CA ARG A 6 -4.44 17.15 6.14
C ARG A 6 -5.67 16.31 6.50
N ILE A 7 -6.61 16.89 7.24
CA ILE A 7 -7.85 16.21 7.63
C ILE A 7 -8.70 15.89 6.39
N SER A 8 -8.85 16.86 5.48
CA SER A 8 -9.59 16.66 4.23
C SER A 8 -9.00 15.52 3.39
N LEU A 9 -7.67 15.43 3.28
CA LEU A 9 -7.02 14.31 2.58
C LEU A 9 -7.32 12.96 3.23
N LEU A 10 -7.25 12.87 4.56
CA LEU A 10 -7.58 11.62 5.26
C LEU A 10 -9.02 11.18 4.99
N ILE A 11 -9.97 12.12 5.02
CA ILE A 11 -11.38 11.84 4.73
C ILE A 11 -11.54 11.36 3.28
N ILE A 12 -10.94 12.06 2.31
CA ILE A 12 -11.04 11.71 0.89
C ILE A 12 -10.46 10.32 0.64
N PHE A 13 -9.28 10.01 1.17
CA PHE A 13 -8.68 8.68 1.01
C PHE A 13 -9.52 7.57 1.66
N THR A 14 -10.06 7.84 2.85
CA THR A 14 -10.93 6.88 3.55
C THR A 14 -12.21 6.61 2.74
N LEU A 15 -12.79 7.65 2.16
CA LEU A 15 -14.01 7.56 1.36
C LEU A 15 -13.76 6.78 0.05
N ILE A 16 -12.67 7.09 -0.65
CA ILE A 16 -12.25 6.33 -1.84
C ILE A 16 -12.06 4.85 -1.50
N PHE A 17 -11.34 4.55 -0.42
CA PHE A 17 -11.12 3.16 0.00
C PHE A 17 -12.43 2.44 0.35
N GLY A 18 -13.36 3.13 1.03
CA GLY A 18 -14.69 2.60 1.33
C GLY A 18 -15.52 2.30 0.08
N ILE A 19 -15.51 3.18 -0.92
CA ILE A 19 -16.19 2.95 -2.20
C ILE A 19 -15.59 1.73 -2.90
N ILE A 20 -14.26 1.64 -3.01
CA ILE A 20 -13.58 0.49 -3.65
C ILE A 20 -13.97 -0.80 -2.95
N ALA A 21 -13.92 -0.84 -1.62
CA ALA A 21 -14.30 -2.02 -0.83
C ALA A 21 -15.77 -2.42 -1.06
N PHE A 22 -16.69 -1.46 -1.15
CA PHE A 22 -18.10 -1.73 -1.43
C PHE A 22 -18.32 -2.35 -2.82
N PHE A 23 -17.59 -1.89 -3.83
CA PHE A 23 -17.73 -2.40 -5.20
C PHE A 23 -16.90 -3.66 -5.49
N HIS A 24 -15.94 -4.03 -4.63
CA HIS A 24 -15.03 -5.16 -4.86
C HIS A 24 -15.75 -6.50 -5.08
N GLU A 25 -16.81 -6.79 -4.32
CA GLU A 25 -17.60 -8.01 -4.51
C GLU A 25 -18.69 -7.88 -5.58
N SER A 26 -18.97 -6.66 -6.04
CA SER A 26 -20.04 -6.41 -7.01
C SER A 26 -19.71 -6.99 -8.38
N ARG A 27 -20.77 -7.32 -9.17
CA ARG A 27 -20.59 -7.80 -10.54
C ARG A 27 -19.85 -6.81 -11.44
N LEU A 28 -20.09 -5.51 -11.24
CA LEU A 28 -19.40 -4.44 -11.98
C LEU A 28 -17.92 -4.36 -11.61
N GLY A 29 -17.60 -4.42 -10.30
CA GLY A 29 -16.21 -4.41 -9.83
C GLY A 29 -15.42 -5.59 -10.39
N LYS A 30 -15.97 -6.81 -10.30
CA LYS A 30 -15.34 -8.02 -10.86
C LYS A 30 -15.16 -7.96 -12.37
N TRP A 31 -16.11 -7.37 -13.10
CA TRP A 31 -16.00 -7.20 -14.54
C TRP A 31 -14.88 -6.21 -14.90
N ILE A 32 -14.82 -5.04 -14.25
CA ILE A 32 -13.74 -4.05 -14.45
C ILE A 32 -12.38 -4.67 -14.12
N ASP A 33 -12.27 -5.38 -12.99
CA ASP A 33 -11.05 -6.07 -12.61
C ASP A 33 -10.60 -7.03 -13.72
N ASN A 34 -11.51 -7.86 -14.25
CA ASN A 34 -11.19 -8.82 -15.31
C ASN A 34 -10.71 -8.14 -16.61
N GLU A 35 -11.39 -7.10 -17.08
CA GLU A 35 -10.98 -6.38 -18.30
C GLU A 35 -9.59 -5.75 -18.13
N VAL A 36 -9.32 -5.16 -16.97
CA VAL A 36 -8.01 -4.60 -16.65
C VAL A 36 -6.94 -5.69 -16.58
N TYR A 37 -7.25 -6.83 -15.96
CA TYR A 37 -6.34 -7.99 -15.94
C TYR A 37 -6.03 -8.48 -17.36
N GLU A 38 -7.05 -8.70 -18.20
CA GLU A 38 -6.87 -9.15 -19.59
C GLU A 38 -6.06 -8.16 -20.42
N PHE A 39 -6.29 -6.85 -20.23
CA PHE A 39 -5.51 -5.80 -20.88
C PHE A 39 -4.02 -5.85 -20.48
N ILE A 40 -3.73 -6.00 -19.19
CA ILE A 40 -2.35 -6.09 -18.69
C ILE A 40 -1.66 -7.34 -19.23
N TYR A 41 -2.33 -8.50 -19.18
CA TYR A 41 -1.76 -9.77 -19.67
C TYR A 41 -1.56 -9.78 -21.19
N SER A 42 -2.49 -9.22 -21.96
CA SER A 42 -2.32 -9.10 -23.42
C SER A 42 -1.20 -8.13 -23.82
N SER A 43 -0.80 -7.23 -22.93
CA SER A 43 0.32 -6.31 -23.12
C SER A 43 1.65 -6.81 -22.53
N GLU A 44 1.66 -8.01 -21.94
CA GLU A 44 2.85 -8.55 -21.28
C GLU A 44 3.95 -8.93 -22.29
N SER A 45 5.19 -8.52 -21.99
CA SER A 45 6.40 -8.91 -22.68
C SER A 45 7.46 -9.38 -21.67
N PHE A 46 8.39 -10.24 -22.09
CA PHE A 46 9.46 -10.73 -21.20
C PHE A 46 10.22 -9.61 -20.46
N ILE A 47 10.45 -8.48 -21.14
CA ILE A 47 11.13 -7.31 -20.58
C ILE A 47 10.24 -6.64 -19.53
N SER A 48 8.95 -6.42 -19.81
CA SER A 48 8.03 -5.83 -18.84
C SER A 48 7.87 -6.71 -17.61
N THR A 49 7.75 -8.03 -17.78
CA THR A 49 7.66 -8.99 -16.67
C THR A 49 8.87 -8.90 -15.76
N SER A 50 10.08 -8.89 -16.34
CA SER A 50 11.32 -8.80 -15.58
C SER A 50 11.42 -7.50 -14.76
N ILE A 51 10.97 -6.38 -15.33
CA ILE A 51 10.93 -5.08 -14.65
C ILE A 51 9.91 -5.09 -13.50
N PHE A 52 8.68 -5.56 -13.74
CA PHE A 52 7.65 -5.64 -12.70
C PHE A 52 7.99 -6.66 -11.61
N LEU A 53 8.70 -7.74 -11.93
CA LEU A 53 9.28 -8.66 -10.94
C LEU A 53 10.31 -7.95 -10.04
N GLY A 54 11.14 -7.08 -10.60
CA GLY A 54 12.03 -6.22 -9.81
C GLY A 54 11.26 -5.31 -8.85
N PHE A 55 10.21 -4.63 -9.33
CA PHE A 55 9.39 -3.75 -8.48
C PHE A 55 8.64 -4.51 -7.38
N THR A 56 8.06 -5.67 -7.69
CA THR A 56 7.36 -6.49 -6.70
C THR A 56 8.32 -7.03 -5.63
N LYS A 57 9.58 -7.32 -5.99
CA LYS A 57 10.61 -7.72 -5.02
C LYS A 57 10.93 -6.63 -4.01
N VAL A 58 10.91 -5.35 -4.40
CA VAL A 58 11.09 -4.22 -3.46
C VAL A 58 9.90 -4.11 -2.51
N GLY A 59 8.68 -4.36 -3.01
CA GLY A 59 7.45 -4.38 -2.21
C GLY A 59 7.24 -5.64 -1.37
N GLU A 60 8.14 -6.63 -1.47
CA GLU A 60 8.06 -7.87 -0.71
C GLU A 60 8.22 -7.60 0.79
N VAL A 61 7.53 -8.38 1.62
CA VAL A 61 7.48 -8.18 3.08
C VAL A 61 8.87 -8.06 3.70
N TRP A 62 9.80 -8.97 3.34
CA TRP A 62 11.17 -8.96 3.88
C TRP A 62 11.98 -7.76 3.41
N ALA A 63 11.84 -7.35 2.15
CA ALA A 63 12.49 -6.16 1.62
C ALA A 63 11.98 -4.89 2.32
N MET A 64 10.66 -4.77 2.48
CA MET A 64 10.01 -3.68 3.19
C MET A 64 10.44 -3.60 4.66
N VAL A 65 10.48 -4.74 5.38
CA VAL A 65 10.96 -4.78 6.77
C VAL A 65 12.41 -4.30 6.85
N THR A 66 13.28 -4.75 5.95
CA THR A 66 14.69 -4.36 5.92
C THR A 66 14.84 -2.86 5.65
N LEU A 67 14.14 -2.33 4.65
CA LEU A 67 14.14 -0.90 4.33
C LEU A 67 13.60 -0.06 5.49
N SER A 68 12.54 -0.52 6.16
CA SER A 68 11.98 0.15 7.33
C SER A 68 12.95 0.19 8.51
N LEU A 69 13.68 -0.90 8.77
CA LEU A 69 14.71 -0.93 9.82
C LEU A 69 15.88 0.00 9.48
N LEU A 70 16.33 0.03 8.23
CA LEU A 70 17.35 0.97 7.77
C LEU A 70 16.90 2.42 7.94
N LEU A 71 15.64 2.73 7.63
CA LEU A 71 15.09 4.07 7.81
C LEU A 71 14.99 4.45 9.29
N VAL A 72 14.55 3.55 10.16
CA VAL A 72 14.52 3.77 11.62
C VAL A 72 15.93 4.03 12.14
N ALA A 73 16.90 3.20 11.76
CA ALA A 73 18.30 3.40 12.14
C ALA A 73 18.84 4.75 11.66
N TYR A 74 18.53 5.13 10.42
CA TYR A 74 18.91 6.43 9.85
C TYR A 74 18.29 7.60 10.63
N LEU A 75 17.00 7.53 10.97
CA LEU A 75 16.32 8.57 11.76
C LEU A 75 16.92 8.69 13.17
N MET A 76 17.25 7.56 13.81
CA MET A 76 17.93 7.55 15.10
C MET A 76 19.32 8.18 15.04
N LEU A 77 20.09 7.92 13.97
CA LEU A 77 21.40 8.58 13.76
C LEU A 77 21.27 10.10 13.62
N LYS A 78 20.17 10.57 13.01
CA LYS A 78 19.83 12.01 12.91
C LYS A 78 19.20 12.59 14.17
N ARG A 79 19.07 11.81 15.25
CA ARG A 79 18.41 12.18 16.52
C ARG A 79 16.92 12.55 16.36
N LEU A 80 16.27 12.05 15.31
CA LEU A 80 14.85 12.23 15.00
C LEU A 80 14.02 11.10 15.65
N ASN A 81 14.05 11.06 16.98
CA ASN A 81 13.50 9.94 17.76
C ASN A 81 11.97 9.86 17.68
N ILE A 82 11.29 11.00 17.60
CA ILE A 82 9.83 11.07 17.54
C ILE A 82 9.35 10.58 16.18
N GLU A 83 10.01 10.99 15.11
CA GLU A 83 9.74 10.55 13.74
C GLU A 83 9.97 9.04 13.57
N ALA A 84 11.06 8.52 14.15
CA ALA A 84 11.34 7.09 14.16
C ALA A 84 10.23 6.30 14.89
N LEU A 85 9.76 6.80 16.04
CA LEU A 85 8.66 6.19 16.78
C LEU A 85 7.35 6.22 16.00
N PHE A 86 6.99 7.38 15.42
CA PHE A 86 5.80 7.49 14.57
C PHE A 86 5.84 6.54 13.39
N PHE A 87 7.00 6.40 12.74
CA PHE A 87 7.19 5.48 11.64
C PHE A 87 7.03 4.02 12.08
N ALA A 88 7.65 3.62 13.20
CA ALA A 88 7.54 2.26 13.74
C ALA A 88 6.09 1.89 14.11
N ILE A 89 5.34 2.83 14.70
CA ILE A 89 3.92 2.66 15.01
C ILE A 89 3.11 2.50 13.71
N ALA A 90 3.34 3.36 12.72
CA ALA A 90 2.64 3.29 11.43
C ALA A 90 2.89 1.96 10.70
N MET A 91 4.13 1.46 10.73
CA MET A 91 4.49 0.15 10.16
C MET A 91 3.76 -0.99 10.86
N SER A 92 3.75 -1.00 12.19
CA SER A 92 3.05 -2.01 13.00
C SER A 92 1.53 -1.99 12.77
N LEU A 93 0.96 -0.79 12.64
CA LEU A 93 -0.46 -0.62 12.36
C LEU A 93 -0.79 -1.14 10.95
N SER A 94 0.01 -0.79 9.94
CA SER A 94 -0.17 -1.25 8.56
C SER A 94 -0.05 -2.78 8.45
N SER A 95 0.94 -3.39 9.11
CA SER A 95 1.15 -4.84 9.09
C SER A 95 0.01 -5.62 9.75
N THR A 96 -0.71 -5.00 10.68
CA THR A 96 -1.85 -5.61 11.38
C THR A 96 -3.17 -5.36 10.65
N LEU A 97 -3.40 -4.12 10.18
CA LEU A 97 -4.63 -3.75 9.49
C LEU A 97 -4.75 -4.40 8.12
N ASN A 98 -3.66 -4.55 7.35
CA ASN A 98 -3.74 -5.14 6.01
C ASN A 98 -4.29 -6.58 6.02
N PRO A 99 -3.74 -7.51 6.81
CA PRO A 99 -4.30 -8.86 6.93
C PRO A 99 -5.74 -8.88 7.45
N LEU A 100 -6.07 -8.01 8.41
CA LEU A 100 -7.43 -7.90 8.93
C LEU A 100 -8.41 -7.46 7.86
N LEU A 101 -8.12 -6.38 7.13
CA LEU A 101 -8.96 -5.90 6.04
C LEU A 101 -9.15 -6.95 4.95
N LYS A 102 -8.07 -7.67 4.57
CA LYS A 102 -8.15 -8.79 3.63
C LYS A 102 -9.07 -9.92 4.12
N LYS A 103 -9.19 -10.13 5.44
CA LYS A 103 -10.10 -11.13 6.01
C LYS A 103 -11.57 -10.68 5.98
N TYR A 104 -11.84 -9.38 6.09
CA TYR A 104 -13.21 -8.85 6.10
C TYR A 104 -13.77 -8.54 4.72
N ILE A 105 -12.89 -8.29 3.73
CA ILE A 105 -13.27 -7.96 2.34
C ILE A 105 -13.38 -9.23 1.47
N ARG A 106 -12.91 -10.38 1.97
CA ARG A 106 -12.96 -11.68 1.30
C ARG A 106 -14.12 -12.52 1.82
#